data_AF-A0A350BTB6-F1
#
_entry.id   AF-A0A350BTB6-F1
#
_cell.length_a   1.000
_cell.length_b   1.000
_cell.length_c   1.000
_cell.angle_alpha   90.00
_cell.angle_beta   90.00
_cell.angle_gamma   90.00
#
_symmetry.space_group_name_H-M   'P 1'
#
loop_
_entity.id
_entity.type
_entity.pdbx_description
1 polymer ?
#
loop_
_entity_poly.entity_id
_entity_poly.type
_entity_poly.pdbx_seq_one_letter_code
_entity_poly.pdbx_strand_id
1 'polypeptide(L)'
;MIKLSLSVLLGLTLVMGCSNSDKSGNFVNAIGVKDSSAVLFPTSGHNTQNFKERLKAINSENQECLDKGIAMLGCSYNYYGEIDSLLNLVYVDIRHSMTKQETLDLKDEQLVWLKIRDKEFVRIDNEETELGEGGFIESRIRTNDDVMVRTMEKAQFVIKRIEYLIDKYKSELLN
;
A
#
# COMPACT_ATOMS: atom_id res chain seq x y z
N MET A 1 16.90 25.82 48.68
CA MET A 1 15.94 25.27 49.66
C MET A 1 14.78 26.24 49.80
N ILE A 2 13.66 25.94 49.14
CA ILE A 2 12.34 26.52 49.46
C ILE A 2 11.35 25.35 49.39
N LYS A 3 10.78 25.02 50.55
CA LYS A 3 9.63 24.12 50.73
C LYS A 3 8.39 25.00 50.97
N LEU A 4 7.22 24.38 50.75
CA LEU A 4 5.82 24.80 51.03
C LEU A 4 5.05 25.16 49.75
N SER A 5 3.82 24.71 49.49
CA SER A 5 2.96 23.66 50.07
C SER A 5 1.66 23.59 49.25
N LEU A 6 1.06 22.41 49.19
CA LEU A 6 -0.38 22.09 49.12
C LEU A 6 -1.29 22.64 47.99
N SER A 7 -1.62 21.72 47.09
CA SER A 7 -2.96 21.15 46.84
C SER A 7 -4.20 22.06 46.93
N VAL A 8 -4.84 22.28 45.77
CA VAL A 8 -6.31 22.39 45.68
C VAL A 8 -6.80 21.45 44.58
N LEU A 9 -7.59 20.47 45.03
CA LEU A 9 -8.30 19.47 44.25
C LEU A 9 -9.70 20.02 43.97
N LEU A 10 -10.02 20.31 42.72
CA LEU A 10 -11.38 20.41 42.18
C LEU A 10 -11.25 19.88 40.74
N GLY A 11 -11.76 18.71 40.36
CA GLY A 11 -13.10 18.24 40.62
C GLY A 11 -14.05 18.76 39.53
N LEU A 12 -13.76 18.47 38.26
CA LEU A 12 -14.69 18.73 37.16
C LEU A 12 -14.84 17.47 36.30
N THR A 13 -15.82 16.65 36.69
CA THR A 13 -16.42 15.62 35.83
C THR A 13 -17.28 16.30 34.78
N LEU A 14 -16.93 16.17 33.50
CA LEU A 14 -17.86 16.41 32.39
C LEU A 14 -18.20 15.05 31.75
N VAL A 15 -19.48 14.71 31.84
CA VAL A 15 -20.10 13.53 31.24
C VAL A 15 -20.80 13.95 29.95
N MET A 16 -20.64 13.11 28.92
CA MET A 16 -21.45 12.93 27.71
C MET A 16 -21.51 14.06 26.66
N GLY A 17 -21.17 13.65 25.42
CA GLY A 17 -21.43 14.38 24.19
C GLY A 17 -20.91 13.62 22.96
N CYS A 18 -21.40 12.40 22.72
CA CYS A 18 -21.25 11.77 21.41
C CYS A 18 -22.26 12.45 20.45
N SER A 19 -21.77 13.16 19.43
CA SER A 19 -22.60 13.62 18.32
C SER A 19 -22.21 12.89 17.04
N ASN A 20 -23.11 12.01 16.63
CA ASN A 20 -23.20 11.46 15.29
C ASN A 20 -23.56 12.57 14.29
N SER A 21 -22.93 12.54 13.12
CA SER A 21 -23.47 13.18 11.93
C SER A 21 -23.40 12.19 10.77
N ASP A 22 -24.48 11.40 10.68
CA ASP A 22 -24.86 10.63 9.49
C ASP A 22 -25.50 11.56 8.45
N LYS A 23 -25.01 11.51 7.21
CA LYS A 23 -25.79 11.72 5.98
C LYS A 23 -25.29 10.67 4.99
N SER A 24 -25.93 9.49 4.98
CA SER A 24 -27.07 9.14 4.12
C SER A 24 -26.76 9.19 2.62
N GLY A 25 -26.53 8.01 2.07
CA GLY A 25 -26.52 7.71 0.63
C GLY A 25 -26.66 6.20 0.45
N ASN A 26 -27.72 5.65 1.04
CA ASN A 26 -28.09 4.23 1.04
C ASN A 26 -28.88 3.93 -0.25
N PHE A 27 -28.44 2.96 -1.05
CA PHE A 27 -29.32 2.23 -1.96
C PHE A 27 -29.45 0.80 -1.45
N VAL A 28 -30.53 0.60 -0.69
CA VAL A 28 -31.11 -0.67 -0.26
C VAL A 28 -31.28 -1.61 -1.46
N ASN A 29 -30.71 -2.81 -1.40
CA ASN A 29 -31.36 -4.06 -1.00
C ASN A 29 -32.63 -4.44 -1.79
N ALA A 30 -32.52 -5.53 -2.54
CA ALA A 30 -33.63 -6.42 -2.86
C ALA A 30 -33.25 -7.87 -2.49
N ILE A 31 -33.43 -8.15 -1.20
CA ILE A 31 -34.02 -9.35 -0.56
C ILE A 31 -33.92 -10.70 -1.27
N GLY A 32 -33.36 -11.67 -0.52
CA GLY A 32 -33.59 -13.10 -0.70
C GLY A 32 -32.94 -13.95 0.39
N VAL A 33 -33.34 -13.77 1.65
CA VAL A 33 -32.91 -14.59 2.80
C VAL A 33 -33.40 -16.03 2.63
N LYS A 34 -32.53 -17.03 2.84
CA LYS A 34 -32.79 -18.14 3.77
C LYS A 34 -31.61 -19.08 4.00
N ASP A 35 -31.47 -19.35 5.30
CA ASP A 35 -31.01 -20.57 5.95
C ASP A 35 -29.51 -20.82 6.21
N SER A 36 -29.30 -20.91 7.51
CA SER A 36 -28.14 -21.36 8.25
C SER A 36 -27.58 -22.66 7.69
N SER A 37 -26.36 -22.61 7.17
CA SER A 37 -25.43 -23.73 7.07
C SER A 37 -24.04 -23.11 6.94
N ALA A 38 -23.08 -23.71 7.64
CA ALA A 38 -21.66 -23.37 7.72
C ALA A 38 -21.17 -22.38 6.65
N VAL A 39 -20.54 -21.27 7.09
CA VAL A 39 -19.68 -20.47 6.22
C VAL A 39 -18.50 -21.35 5.83
N LEU A 40 -18.74 -22.15 4.79
CA LEU A 40 -17.72 -22.82 4.02
C LEU A 40 -16.94 -21.68 3.38
N PHE A 41 -15.77 -21.36 3.93
CA PHE A 41 -14.78 -20.62 3.18
C PHE A 41 -14.64 -21.37 1.85
N PRO A 42 -14.85 -20.72 0.70
CA PRO A 42 -14.52 -21.35 -0.56
C PRO A 42 -13.05 -21.71 -0.47
N THR A 43 -12.75 -23.01 -0.34
CA THR A 43 -11.42 -23.54 -0.61
C THR A 43 -11.24 -23.31 -2.10
N SER A 44 -10.75 -22.11 -2.40
CA SER A 44 -10.56 -21.63 -3.74
C SER A 44 -9.56 -22.58 -4.34
N GLY A 45 -9.95 -23.25 -5.43
CA GLY A 45 -9.03 -24.06 -6.20
C GLY A 45 -7.76 -23.25 -6.42
N HIS A 46 -6.61 -23.92 -6.31
CA HIS A 46 -5.31 -23.38 -6.67
C HIS A 46 -5.35 -22.98 -8.15
N ASN A 47 -5.87 -21.80 -8.44
CA ASN A 47 -5.61 -21.11 -9.68
C ASN A 47 -4.21 -20.56 -9.47
N THR A 48 -3.21 -21.22 -10.08
CA THR A 48 -1.82 -20.80 -9.96
C THR A 48 -1.71 -19.38 -10.49
N GLN A 49 -1.75 -18.39 -9.60
CA GLN A 49 -1.73 -17.00 -9.97
C GLN A 49 -0.35 -16.70 -10.55
N ASN A 50 -0.29 -16.50 -11.87
CA ASN A 50 0.96 -16.13 -12.51
C ASN A 50 1.25 -14.65 -12.24
N PHE A 51 1.97 -14.38 -11.16
CA PHE A 51 2.31 -13.03 -10.74
C PHE A 51 3.21 -12.29 -11.76
N LYS A 52 4.03 -13.00 -12.54
CA LYS A 52 4.84 -12.39 -13.60
C LYS A 52 3.97 -11.89 -14.75
N GLU A 53 2.97 -12.66 -15.15
CA GLU A 53 1.97 -12.22 -16.14
C GLU A 53 1.14 -11.06 -15.61
N ARG A 54 0.72 -11.09 -14.34
CA ARG A 54 -0.02 -9.98 -13.73
C ARG A 54 0.82 -8.69 -13.68
N LEU A 55 2.10 -8.79 -13.31
CA LEU A 55 3.01 -7.64 -13.34
C LEU A 55 3.16 -7.06 -14.76
N LYS A 56 3.30 -7.92 -15.77
CA LYS A 56 3.33 -7.49 -17.18
C LYS A 56 2.03 -6.78 -17.59
N ALA A 57 0.88 -7.30 -17.19
CA ALA A 57 -0.41 -6.69 -17.47
C ALA A 57 -0.52 -5.29 -16.85
N ILE A 58 -0.18 -5.14 -15.56
CA ILE A 58 -0.18 -3.82 -14.86
C ILE A 58 0.74 -2.82 -15.58
N ASN A 59 1.91 -3.26 -16.04
CA ASN A 59 2.83 -2.40 -16.82
C ASN A 59 2.22 -1.95 -18.15
N SER A 60 1.58 -2.87 -18.89
CA SER A 60 0.89 -2.56 -20.14
C SER A 60 -0.31 -1.62 -19.91
N GLU A 61 -1.14 -1.88 -18.90
CA GLU A 61 -2.29 -1.06 -18.53
C GLU A 61 -1.88 0.36 -18.16
N ASN A 62 -0.76 0.53 -17.44
CA ASN A 62 -0.20 1.85 -17.15
C ASN A 62 0.28 2.56 -18.41
N GLN A 63 0.99 1.88 -19.32
CA GLN A 63 1.43 2.48 -20.58
C GLN A 63 0.22 2.94 -21.42
N GLU A 64 -0.80 2.10 -21.54
CA GLU A 64 -2.05 2.46 -22.22
C GLU A 64 -2.76 3.66 -21.55
N CYS A 65 -2.65 3.79 -20.23
CA CYS A 65 -3.17 4.95 -19.50
C CYS A 65 -2.39 6.23 -19.86
N LEU A 66 -1.06 6.16 -19.84
CA LEU A 66 -0.17 7.28 -20.16
C LEU A 66 -0.30 7.72 -21.62
N ASP A 67 -0.45 6.78 -22.56
CA ASP A 67 -0.58 7.05 -24.00
C ASP A 67 -1.83 7.87 -24.35
N LYS A 68 -2.84 7.91 -23.47
CA LYS A 68 -4.01 8.78 -23.63
C LYS A 68 -3.68 10.26 -23.42
N GLY A 69 -2.58 10.57 -22.74
CA GLY A 69 -2.13 11.94 -22.45
C GLY A 69 -3.01 12.74 -21.48
N ILE A 70 -4.06 12.13 -20.92
CA ILE A 70 -4.99 12.75 -19.98
C ILE A 70 -4.83 12.16 -18.60
N ALA A 71 -4.93 13.00 -17.56
CA ALA A 71 -4.86 12.57 -16.16
C ALA A 71 -3.63 11.67 -15.84
N MET A 72 -2.48 11.94 -16.48
CA MET A 72 -1.28 11.09 -16.37
C MET A 72 -0.77 10.93 -14.93
N LEU A 73 -0.90 11.97 -14.10
CA LEU A 73 -0.60 11.87 -12.67
C LEU A 73 -1.50 10.83 -11.96
N GLY A 74 -2.78 10.75 -12.35
CA GLY A 74 -3.70 9.72 -11.87
C GLY A 74 -3.30 8.32 -12.34
N CYS A 75 -2.85 8.16 -13.59
CA CYS A 75 -2.28 6.90 -14.07
C CYS A 75 -1.10 6.47 -13.19
N SER A 76 -0.18 7.39 -12.88
CA SER A 76 0.98 7.10 -12.05
C SER A 76 0.61 6.65 -10.64
N TYR A 77 -0.36 7.29 -10.00
CA TYR A 77 -0.83 6.86 -8.68
C TYR A 77 -1.51 5.49 -8.71
N ASN A 78 -2.36 5.24 -9.70
CA ASN A 78 -3.03 3.96 -9.86
C ASN A 78 -2.01 2.84 -10.06
N TYR A 79 -1.04 3.03 -10.96
CA TYR A 79 0.03 2.08 -11.20
C TYR A 79 0.80 1.73 -9.92
N TYR A 80 1.26 2.75 -9.17
CA TYR A 80 1.91 2.49 -7.89
C TYR A 80 1.02 1.70 -6.91
N GLY A 81 -0.27 2.05 -6.82
CA GLY A 81 -1.23 1.35 -5.97
C GLY A 81 -1.44 -0.12 -6.36
N GLU A 82 -1.49 -0.42 -7.66
CA GLU A 82 -1.60 -1.79 -8.18
C GLU A 82 -0.33 -2.60 -7.92
N ILE A 83 0.84 -1.98 -8.07
CA ILE A 83 2.13 -2.60 -7.74
C ILE A 83 2.22 -2.92 -6.24
N ASP A 84 1.87 -1.99 -5.34
CA ASP A 84 1.89 -2.26 -3.89
C ASP A 84 0.87 -3.33 -3.49
N SER A 85 -0.30 -3.34 -4.13
CA SER A 85 -1.31 -4.40 -3.94
C SER A 85 -0.79 -5.77 -4.40
N LEU A 86 -0.11 -5.82 -5.56
CA LEU A 86 0.49 -7.05 -6.08
C LEU A 86 1.57 -7.60 -5.12
N LEU A 87 2.40 -6.74 -4.53
CA LEU A 87 3.36 -7.15 -3.51
C LEU A 87 2.68 -7.90 -2.35
N ASN A 88 1.57 -7.37 -1.84
CA ASN A 88 0.85 -8.01 -0.75
C ASN A 88 0.25 -9.36 -1.17
N LEU A 89 -0.31 -9.45 -2.39
CA LEU A 89 -0.82 -10.71 -2.93
C LEU A 89 0.27 -11.78 -3.06
N VAL A 90 1.42 -11.42 -3.61
CA VAL A 90 2.60 -12.31 -3.72
C VAL A 90 3.05 -12.78 -2.34
N TYR A 91 3.18 -11.86 -1.39
CA TYR A 91 3.59 -12.17 -0.02
C TYR A 91 2.63 -13.14 0.69
N VAL A 92 1.32 -12.91 0.58
CA VAL A 92 0.29 -13.79 1.16
C VAL A 92 0.32 -15.17 0.51
N ASP A 93 0.43 -15.25 -0.81
CA ASP A 93 0.45 -16.51 -1.56
C ASP A 93 1.71 -17.35 -1.27
N ILE A 94 2.88 -16.72 -1.09
CA ILE A 94 4.10 -17.42 -0.64
C ILE A 94 3.90 -18.01 0.75
N ARG A 95 3.32 -17.24 1.68
CA ARG A 95 3.11 -17.69 3.06
C ARG A 95 2.14 -18.86 3.18
N HIS A 96 1.16 -18.98 2.29
CA HIS A 96 0.20 -20.09 2.34
C HIS A 96 0.85 -21.46 2.12
N SER A 97 1.97 -21.52 1.38
CA SER A 97 2.72 -22.76 1.13
C SER A 97 3.85 -23.03 2.14
N MET A 98 4.06 -22.13 3.12
CA MET A 98 5.18 -22.22 4.05
C MET A 98 4.82 -22.87 5.39
N THR A 99 5.81 -23.47 6.03
CA THR A 99 5.72 -23.86 7.44
C THR A 99 5.63 -22.63 8.35
N LYS A 100 5.33 -22.85 9.63
CA LYS A 100 5.27 -21.78 10.63
C LYS A 100 6.61 -21.06 10.78
N GLN A 101 7.74 -21.78 10.77
CA GLN A 101 9.04 -21.16 10.95
C GLN A 101 9.43 -20.33 9.73
N GLU A 102 9.27 -20.87 8.52
CA GLU A 102 9.53 -20.12 7.27
C GLU A 102 8.65 -18.88 7.15
N THR A 103 7.39 -18.96 7.60
CA THR A 103 6.48 -17.80 7.65
C THR A 103 6.99 -16.70 8.58
N LEU A 104 7.56 -17.07 9.74
CA LEU A 104 8.15 -16.11 10.67
C LEU A 104 9.40 -15.48 10.07
N ASP A 105 10.28 -16.28 9.48
CA ASP A 105 11.52 -15.82 8.85
C ASP A 105 11.21 -14.85 7.69
N LEU A 106 10.24 -15.18 6.83
CA LEU A 106 9.78 -14.32 5.75
C LEU A 106 9.13 -13.02 6.28
N LYS A 107 8.39 -13.09 7.39
CA LYS A 107 7.83 -11.90 8.03
C LYS A 107 8.93 -10.97 8.52
N ASP A 108 9.96 -11.50 9.19
CA ASP A 108 11.07 -10.69 9.68
C ASP A 108 11.86 -10.07 8.53
N GLU A 109 12.10 -10.84 7.46
CA GLU A 109 12.69 -10.33 6.22
C GLU A 109 11.87 -9.18 5.62
N GLN A 110 10.54 -9.35 5.54
CA GLN A 110 9.64 -8.34 4.98
C GLN A 110 9.61 -7.07 5.85
N LEU A 111 9.64 -7.20 7.19
CA LEU A 111 9.70 -6.05 8.10
C LEU A 111 11.01 -5.27 7.95
N VAL A 112 12.14 -5.95 7.72
CA VAL A 112 13.41 -5.29 7.41
C VAL A 112 13.31 -4.56 6.07
N TRP A 113 12.79 -5.20 5.04
CA TRP A 113 12.62 -4.58 3.73
C TRP A 113 11.71 -3.35 3.77
N LEU A 114 10.59 -3.38 4.52
CA LEU A 114 9.70 -2.22 4.67
C LEU A 114 10.44 -1.01 5.27
N LYS A 115 11.33 -1.22 6.25
CA LYS A 115 12.16 -0.13 6.79
C LYS A 115 13.13 0.44 5.75
N ILE A 116 13.64 -0.38 4.85
CA ILE A 116 14.50 0.06 3.74
C ILE A 116 13.66 0.85 2.74
N ARG A 117 12.49 0.34 2.34
CA ARG A 117 11.54 1.02 1.46
C ARG A 117 11.18 2.40 1.99
N ASP A 118 10.82 2.51 3.27
CA ASP A 118 10.40 3.78 3.84
C ASP A 118 11.53 4.83 3.82
N LYS A 119 12.78 4.41 4.08
CA LYS A 119 13.96 5.30 3.95
C LYS A 119 14.20 5.70 2.50
N GLU A 120 14.08 4.75 1.58
CA GLU A 120 14.25 5.02 0.15
C GLU A 120 13.18 5.96 -0.37
N PHE A 121 11.93 5.82 0.07
CA PHE A 121 10.85 6.71 -0.33
C PHE A 121 11.08 8.13 0.19
N VAL A 122 11.61 8.28 1.40
CA VAL A 122 12.05 9.58 1.91
C VAL A 122 13.19 10.15 1.06
N ARG A 123 14.13 9.33 0.59
CA ARG A 123 15.19 9.77 -0.34
C ARG A 123 14.57 10.27 -1.66
N ILE A 124 13.72 9.44 -2.28
CA ILE A 124 13.01 9.74 -3.53
C ILE A 124 12.16 11.01 -3.38
N ASP A 125 11.55 11.28 -2.23
CA ASP A 125 10.72 12.48 -2.02
C ASP A 125 11.52 13.77 -1.80
N ASN A 126 12.80 13.66 -1.50
CA ASN A 126 13.70 14.78 -1.21
C ASN A 126 14.77 15.00 -2.28
N GLU A 127 14.91 14.10 -3.26
CA GLU A 127 15.86 14.25 -4.36
C GLU A 127 15.54 15.51 -5.19
N GLU A 128 16.55 16.30 -5.53
CA GLU A 128 16.34 17.44 -6.42
C GLU A 128 16.17 16.92 -7.85
N THR A 129 15.06 17.28 -8.51
CA THR A 129 14.84 16.94 -9.91
C THR A 129 15.06 18.17 -10.77
N GLU A 130 15.66 17.99 -11.95
CA GLU A 130 15.86 19.06 -12.93
C GLU A 130 14.54 19.63 -13.48
N LEU A 131 13.40 18.97 -13.19
CA LEU A 131 12.05 19.41 -13.57
C LEU A 131 11.53 20.59 -12.72
N GLY A 132 12.29 21.01 -11.71
CA GLY A 132 12.06 22.23 -10.93
C GLY A 132 12.74 23.45 -11.55
N GLU A 133 12.51 23.76 -12.83
CA GLU A 133 13.00 25.01 -13.42
C GLU A 133 12.17 26.21 -12.93
N GLY A 134 12.57 26.71 -11.76
CA GLY A 134 12.11 27.96 -11.17
C GLY A 134 13.22 28.47 -10.25
N GLY A 135 14.26 29.05 -10.85
CA GLY A 135 15.51 29.39 -10.19
C GLY A 135 15.36 30.00 -8.79
N PHE A 136 16.17 29.50 -7.86
CA PHE A 136 16.57 30.13 -6.60
C PHE A 136 15.46 30.62 -5.65
N ILE A 137 14.18 30.34 -5.89
CA ILE A 137 13.12 30.66 -4.93
C ILE A 137 12.76 29.39 -4.16
N GLU A 138 12.93 29.47 -2.84
CA GLU A 138 12.58 28.57 -1.71
C GLU A 138 11.20 27.89 -1.75
N SER A 139 10.49 27.98 -2.84
CA SER A 139 9.21 27.35 -3.10
C SER A 139 9.43 25.90 -3.53
N ARG A 140 9.36 24.99 -2.56
CA ARG A 140 9.21 23.54 -2.75
C ARG A 140 7.87 23.17 -3.41
N ILE A 141 7.45 23.90 -4.45
CA ILE A 141 6.26 23.59 -5.24
C ILE A 141 6.68 22.49 -6.22
N ARG A 142 6.14 21.29 -5.99
CA ARG A 142 6.33 20.16 -6.88
C ARG A 142 5.41 20.29 -8.08
N THR A 143 5.95 20.13 -9.28
CA THR A 143 5.15 20.01 -10.50
C THR A 143 4.49 18.64 -10.56
N ASN A 144 3.43 18.49 -11.35
CA ASN A 144 2.81 17.17 -11.55
C ASN A 144 3.81 16.17 -12.15
N ASP A 145 4.69 16.64 -13.04
CA ASP A 145 5.71 15.80 -13.67
C ASP A 145 6.76 15.31 -12.65
N ASP A 146 7.19 16.17 -11.73
CA ASP A 146 8.06 15.78 -10.60
C ASP A 146 7.42 14.69 -9.74
N VAL A 147 6.14 14.87 -9.40
CA VAL A 147 5.39 13.88 -8.60
C VAL A 147 5.24 12.56 -9.36
N MET A 148 4.98 12.61 -10.67
CA MET A 148 4.90 11.43 -11.51
C MET A 148 6.22 10.66 -11.52
N VAL A 149 7.35 11.32 -11.77
CA VAL A 149 8.68 10.70 -11.78
C VAL A 149 8.96 9.98 -10.46
N ARG A 150 8.76 10.66 -9.33
CA ARG A 150 8.96 10.07 -8.00
C ARG A 150 8.04 8.88 -7.74
N THR A 151 6.78 8.99 -8.15
CA THR A 151 5.80 7.90 -8.00
C THR A 151 6.19 6.67 -8.83
N MET A 152 6.72 6.88 -10.04
CA MET A 152 7.25 5.80 -10.88
C MET A 152 8.50 5.17 -10.27
N GLU A 153 9.42 5.97 -9.74
CA GLU A 153 10.61 5.43 -9.08
C GLU A 153 10.25 4.58 -7.85
N LYS A 154 9.28 5.02 -7.04
CA LYS A 154 8.75 4.23 -5.93
C LYS A 154 8.14 2.91 -6.40
N ALA A 155 7.37 2.93 -7.48
CA ALA A 155 6.81 1.70 -8.06
C ALA A 155 7.92 0.74 -8.51
N GLN A 156 8.97 1.24 -9.18
CA GLN A 156 10.12 0.42 -9.60
C GLN A 156 10.85 -0.20 -8.40
N PHE A 157 10.99 0.52 -7.29
CA PHE A 157 11.56 -0.03 -6.07
C PHE A 157 10.74 -1.20 -5.52
N VAL A 158 9.41 -1.09 -5.54
CA VAL A 158 8.51 -2.17 -5.11
C VAL A 158 8.54 -3.36 -6.08
N ILE A 159 8.62 -3.12 -7.39
CA ILE A 159 8.73 -4.17 -8.42
C ILE A 159 9.94 -5.08 -8.16
N LYS A 160 11.10 -4.51 -7.85
CA LYS A 160 12.30 -5.29 -7.52
C LYS A 160 12.06 -6.26 -6.36
N ARG A 161 11.23 -5.88 -5.38
CA ARG A 161 10.86 -6.77 -4.28
C ARG A 161 9.90 -7.87 -4.72
N ILE A 162 8.92 -7.55 -5.56
CA ILE A 162 8.00 -8.52 -6.14
C ILE A 162 8.78 -9.58 -6.92
N GLU A 163 9.68 -9.16 -7.80
CA GLU A 163 10.52 -10.06 -8.60
C GLU A 163 11.39 -10.94 -7.70
N TYR A 164 12.05 -10.35 -6.70
CA TYR A 164 12.82 -11.11 -5.71
C TYR A 164 11.99 -12.19 -5.01
N LEU A 165 10.77 -11.85 -4.55
CA LEU A 165 9.91 -12.79 -3.84
C LEU A 165 9.45 -13.93 -4.76
N ILE A 166 9.08 -13.63 -6.00
CA ILE A 166 8.70 -14.62 -7.00
C ILE A 166 9.88 -15.54 -7.31
N ASP A 167 11.05 -14.97 -7.61
CA ASP A 167 12.21 -15.74 -8.03
C ASP A 167 12.79 -16.59 -6.90
N LYS A 168 12.70 -16.13 -5.64
CA LYS A 168 13.20 -16.88 -4.49
C LYS A 168 12.25 -17.99 -4.02
N TYR A 169 10.94 -17.75 -4.05
CA TYR A 169 9.97 -18.62 -3.37
C TYR A 169 8.94 -19.29 -4.28
N LYS A 170 8.80 -18.85 -5.54
CA LYS A 170 7.85 -19.41 -6.50
C LYS A 170 8.52 -20.06 -7.72
N SER A 171 9.82 -19.85 -7.94
CA SER A 171 10.58 -20.50 -9.02
C SER A 171 10.67 -22.03 -8.86
N GLU A 172 10.60 -22.55 -7.63
CA GLU A 172 10.66 -23.99 -7.33
C GLU A 172 9.30 -24.70 -7.42
N LEU A 173 8.18 -23.98 -7.58
CA LEU A 173 6.84 -24.57 -7.72
C LEU A 173 6.42 -24.83 -9.19
N LEU A 174 7.37 -24.69 -10.12
CA LEU A 174 7.15 -24.87 -11.56
C LEU A 174 7.88 -26.09 -12.15
N ASN A 175 8.50 -26.93 -11.31
CA ASN A 175 9.17 -28.17 -11.73
C ASN A 175 8.43 -29.41 -11.23
#